data_AF-A0A317IQD4-F1
#
_entry.id   AF-A0A317IQD4-F1
#
_cell.length_a   1.000
_cell.length_b   1.000
_cell.length_c   1.000
_cell.angle_alpha   90.00
_cell.angle_beta   90.00
_cell.angle_gamma   90.00
#
_symmetry.space_group_name_H-M   'P 1'
#
loop_
_entity.id
_entity.type
_entity.pdbx_description
1 polymer ?
#
loop_
_entity_poly.entity_id
_entity_poly.type
_entity_poly.pdbx_seq_one_letter_code
_entity_poly.pdbx_strand_id
1 'polypeptide(L)'
;MLRDHLLLVVPLLFGVTLLTILSNKIRVSYPILLVISGLIISVIPGVPNIFLDPDLVFLVFLPPLLYAAAWNTIWKNFWQSRRPIFLLAFGLVIATSATVAYVSNSIIPNFSLAYGFLLGGIISPTDAIAATSVLGNSKIPKRVVTILEGESLLNDASGLVVFRVALAAILGGQFFILKAGQSFLIVATLGIVIGLAIAGVIYLIHRFFPTTPSIDSAITLISPYIMYLTAEHFHFSGVLAVVCGGLFLSYHSQQIFSFETRLQLVGLWETLVYLLNGLVFILIGLQLPHIVNGLEGYSLGQATMYAAIISLVSVVIRIVWVYPGAYLPIYLSKRIRRKERVPPWRNVLLVAWSGMRGVVSLASALAIPLTLSSGEAFPHRNLILYITFVVILVTLVLQGLGLKPLIRLLKIKDDSKDDQKVQGIELRVRLAEAVLNYLDTNYGEEIQKQETFKRVRDRYERMIDIAKRNLDSDQATEATLNFLPKYRKMLVELVHLRRRELNLMSHNGEFSEELIRERLLELDLEEARLKH
;
A
#
# COMPACT_ATOMS: atom_id res chain seq x y z
N MET A 1 5.01 1.04 -33.18
CA MET A 1 5.39 0.69 -31.79
C MET A 1 4.87 1.71 -30.78
N LEU A 2 5.39 2.94 -30.70
CA LEU A 2 4.99 3.89 -29.63
C LEU A 2 3.50 4.29 -29.71
N ARG A 3 2.97 4.52 -30.92
CA ARG A 3 1.53 4.75 -31.17
C ARG A 3 0.68 3.55 -30.74
N ASP A 4 1.15 2.33 -30.98
CA ASP A 4 0.40 1.09 -30.68
C ASP A 4 0.33 0.85 -29.16
N HIS A 5 1.41 1.13 -28.43
CA HIS A 5 1.39 1.11 -26.97
C HIS A 5 0.47 2.19 -26.38
N LEU A 6 0.45 3.39 -26.97
CA LEU A 6 -0.43 4.48 -26.54
C LEU A 6 -1.92 4.16 -26.75
N LEU A 7 -2.25 3.60 -27.93
CA LEU A 7 -3.59 3.12 -28.27
C LEU A 7 -4.04 1.95 -27.38
N LEU A 8 -3.12 1.29 -26.69
CA LEU A 8 -3.42 0.21 -25.76
C LEU A 8 -3.58 0.70 -24.32
N VAL A 9 -2.66 1.54 -23.85
CA VAL A 9 -2.64 2.02 -22.47
C VAL A 9 -3.82 2.96 -22.18
N VAL A 10 -4.17 3.86 -23.09
CA VAL A 10 -5.25 4.84 -22.84
C VAL A 10 -6.62 4.17 -22.68
N PRO A 11 -7.07 3.25 -23.56
CA PRO A 11 -8.32 2.53 -23.35
C PRO A 11 -8.30 1.65 -22.10
N LEU A 12 -7.14 1.06 -21.74
CA LEU A 12 -7.01 0.31 -20.49
C LEU A 12 -7.20 1.20 -19.27
N LEU A 13 -6.56 2.36 -19.22
CA LEU A 13 -6.73 3.33 -18.14
C LEU A 13 -8.18 3.80 -18.05
N PHE A 14 -8.81 4.09 -19.18
CA PHE A 14 -10.23 4.43 -19.23
C PHE A 14 -11.10 3.28 -18.70
N GLY A 15 -10.84 2.04 -19.14
CA GLY A 15 -11.50 0.83 -18.65
C GLY A 15 -11.34 0.67 -17.14
N VAL A 16 -10.13 0.83 -16.60
CA VAL A 16 -9.84 0.80 -15.16
C VAL A 16 -10.68 1.81 -14.40
N THR A 17 -10.79 3.05 -14.91
CA THR A 17 -11.62 4.08 -14.27
C THR A 17 -13.10 3.73 -14.28
N LEU A 18 -13.65 3.29 -15.42
CA LEU A 18 -15.06 2.92 -15.55
C LEU A 18 -15.42 1.73 -14.65
N LEU A 19 -14.57 0.71 -14.64
CA LEU A 19 -14.74 -0.50 -13.82
C LEU A 19 -14.62 -0.19 -12.33
N THR A 20 -13.77 0.75 -11.93
CA THR A 20 -13.68 1.19 -10.54
C THR A 20 -14.94 1.94 -10.10
N ILE A 21 -15.51 2.80 -10.97
CA ILE A 21 -16.81 3.45 -10.71
C ILE A 21 -17.90 2.39 -10.49
N LEU A 22 -17.94 1.36 -11.35
CA LEU A 22 -18.86 0.25 -11.22
C LEU A 22 -18.63 -0.53 -9.91
N SER A 23 -17.37 -0.80 -9.56
CA SER A 23 -16.97 -1.50 -8.34
C SER A 23 -17.48 -0.80 -7.08
N ASN A 24 -17.35 0.54 -7.04
CA ASN A 24 -17.87 1.35 -5.95
C ASN A 24 -19.40 1.30 -5.86
N LYS A 25 -20.09 1.28 -6.99
CA LYS A 25 -21.55 1.15 -7.06
C LYS A 25 -22.04 -0.20 -6.52
N ILE A 26 -21.36 -1.30 -6.86
CA ILE A 26 -21.73 -2.66 -6.42
C ILE A 26 -21.08 -3.09 -5.09
N ARG A 27 -20.24 -2.23 -4.49
CA ARG A 27 -19.52 -2.45 -3.22
C ARG A 27 -18.58 -3.67 -3.20
N VAL A 28 -18.07 -4.04 -4.37
CA VAL A 28 -17.02 -5.07 -4.54
C VAL A 28 -15.66 -4.38 -4.56
N SER A 29 -14.58 -5.11 -4.25
CA SER A 29 -13.22 -4.60 -4.34
C SER A 29 -12.81 -4.44 -5.81
N TYR A 30 -12.28 -3.28 -6.19
CA TYR A 30 -11.94 -2.98 -7.58
C TYR A 30 -10.91 -3.96 -8.19
N PRO A 31 -9.89 -4.48 -7.48
CA PRO A 31 -8.98 -5.49 -8.04
C PRO A 31 -9.70 -6.74 -8.53
N ILE A 32 -10.71 -7.22 -7.78
CA ILE A 32 -11.50 -8.40 -8.14
C ILE A 32 -12.24 -8.14 -9.46
N LEU A 33 -12.87 -6.98 -9.56
CA LEU A 33 -13.65 -6.62 -10.74
C LEU A 33 -12.75 -6.42 -11.96
N LEU A 34 -11.59 -5.78 -11.80
CA LEU A 34 -10.62 -5.58 -12.89
C LEU A 34 -10.07 -6.89 -13.44
N VAL A 35 -9.72 -7.86 -12.60
CA VAL A 35 -9.23 -9.17 -13.05
C VAL A 35 -10.32 -9.92 -13.83
N ILE A 36 -11.55 -9.96 -13.30
CA ILE A 36 -12.69 -10.64 -13.97
C ILE A 36 -13.02 -9.94 -15.29
N SER A 37 -13.05 -8.61 -15.32
CA SER A 37 -13.30 -7.86 -16.55
C SER A 37 -12.18 -8.03 -17.57
N GLY A 38 -10.92 -8.04 -17.14
CA GLY A 38 -9.79 -8.36 -18.02
C GLY A 38 -9.95 -9.73 -18.66
N LEU A 39 -10.37 -10.74 -17.89
CA LEU A 39 -10.68 -12.07 -18.42
C LEU A 39 -11.82 -12.05 -19.43
N ILE A 40 -12.92 -11.34 -19.15
CA ILE A 40 -14.04 -11.23 -20.10
C ILE A 40 -13.59 -10.54 -21.40
N ILE A 41 -12.83 -9.45 -21.29
CA ILE A 41 -12.30 -8.71 -22.45
C ILE A 41 -11.35 -9.59 -23.28
N SER A 42 -10.54 -10.43 -22.62
CA SER A 42 -9.57 -11.29 -23.29
C SER A 42 -10.16 -12.33 -24.23
N VAL A 43 -11.44 -12.68 -24.05
CA VAL A 43 -12.18 -13.63 -24.89
C VAL A 43 -12.80 -12.95 -26.12
N ILE A 44 -12.85 -11.61 -26.15
CA ILE A 44 -13.44 -10.86 -27.26
C ILE A 44 -12.53 -10.96 -28.50
N PRO A 45 -13.05 -11.41 -29.65
CA PRO A 45 -12.27 -11.49 -30.89
C PRO A 45 -11.74 -10.11 -31.31
N GLY A 46 -10.45 -10.03 -31.66
CA GLY A 46 -9.82 -8.80 -32.15
C GLY A 46 -9.08 -7.98 -31.08
N VAL A 47 -9.12 -8.38 -29.80
CA VAL A 47 -8.27 -7.79 -28.76
C VAL A 47 -6.81 -8.24 -28.98
N PRO A 48 -5.82 -7.34 -29.05
CA PRO A 48 -4.43 -7.70 -29.26
C PRO A 48 -3.84 -8.44 -28.05
N ASN A 49 -2.98 -9.41 -28.31
CA ASN A 49 -2.25 -10.13 -27.26
C ASN A 49 -1.19 -9.22 -26.63
N ILE A 50 -1.35 -8.94 -25.33
CA ILE A 50 -0.46 -8.04 -24.59
C ILE A 50 0.61 -8.85 -23.88
N PHE A 51 1.80 -8.90 -24.47
CA PHE A 51 3.00 -9.39 -23.80
C PHE A 51 3.68 -8.24 -23.08
N LEU A 52 3.81 -8.35 -21.75
CA LEU A 52 4.62 -7.44 -20.97
C LEU A 52 6.03 -7.99 -20.91
N ASP A 53 6.99 -7.14 -21.28
CA ASP A 53 8.40 -7.44 -21.08
C ASP A 53 8.67 -7.55 -19.56
N PRO A 54 9.23 -8.67 -19.06
CA PRO A 54 9.77 -8.82 -17.71
C PRO A 54 10.38 -7.55 -17.10
N ASP A 55 11.26 -6.89 -17.86
CA ASP A 55 12.08 -5.79 -17.35
C ASP A 55 11.25 -4.52 -17.20
N LEU A 56 10.29 -4.29 -18.11
CA LEU A 56 9.36 -3.17 -18.02
C LEU A 56 8.48 -3.29 -16.78
N VAL A 57 8.11 -4.51 -16.36
CA VAL A 57 7.27 -4.66 -15.19
C VAL A 57 8.02 -4.27 -13.91
N PHE A 58 9.27 -4.70 -13.78
CA PHE A 58 10.13 -4.29 -12.66
C PHE A 58 10.44 -2.80 -12.69
N LEU A 59 10.69 -2.21 -13.86
CA LEU A 59 11.05 -0.80 -13.96
C LEU A 59 9.88 0.13 -13.70
N VAL A 60 8.70 -0.16 -14.27
CA VAL A 60 7.57 0.78 -14.28
C VAL A 60 6.71 0.69 -13.03
N PHE A 61 6.45 -0.52 -12.53
CA PHE A 61 5.47 -0.70 -11.44
C PHE A 61 6.11 -0.77 -10.06
N LEU A 62 7.24 -1.48 -9.95
CA LEU A 62 7.78 -1.84 -8.64
C LEU A 62 8.36 -0.63 -7.85
N PRO A 63 9.21 0.24 -8.42
CA PRO A 63 9.76 1.39 -7.70
C PRO A 63 8.70 2.33 -7.11
N PRO A 64 7.70 2.82 -7.88
CA PRO A 64 6.70 3.72 -7.33
C PRO A 64 5.81 3.05 -6.28
N LEU A 65 5.44 1.77 -6.45
CA LEU A 65 4.62 1.05 -5.47
C LEU A 65 5.36 0.86 -4.13
N LEU A 66 6.63 0.49 -4.19
CA LEU A 66 7.48 0.34 -3.00
C LEU A 66 7.69 1.67 -2.27
N TYR A 67 7.93 2.74 -3.03
CA TYR A 67 8.12 4.07 -2.47
C TYR A 67 6.85 4.61 -1.82
N ALA A 68 5.69 4.41 -2.46
CA ALA A 68 4.41 4.76 -1.87
C ALA A 68 4.13 3.96 -0.59
N ALA A 69 4.45 2.66 -0.57
CA ALA A 69 4.31 1.82 0.62
C ALA A 69 5.23 2.31 1.77
N ALA A 70 6.48 2.67 1.45
CA ALA A 70 7.41 3.27 2.40
C ALA A 70 6.88 4.61 2.92
N TRP A 71 6.32 5.45 2.05
CA TRP A 71 5.80 6.77 2.40
C TRP A 71 4.65 6.71 3.41
N ASN A 72 3.74 5.76 3.23
CA ASN A 72 2.58 5.56 4.10
C ASN A 72 2.93 4.90 5.45
N THR A 73 4.15 4.37 5.61
CA THR A 73 4.55 3.65 6.82
C THR A 73 5.02 4.61 7.92
N ILE A 74 4.33 4.61 9.07
CA ILE A 74 4.74 5.39 10.24
C ILE A 74 5.91 4.71 10.96
N TRP A 75 7.12 5.27 10.82
CA TRP A 75 8.37 4.72 11.34
C TRP A 75 8.33 4.29 12.83
N LYS A 76 7.76 5.13 13.71
CA LYS A 76 7.67 4.82 15.15
C LYS A 76 6.81 3.58 15.41
N ASN A 77 5.67 3.45 14.72
CA ASN A 77 4.75 2.32 14.89
C ASN A 77 5.35 1.04 14.30
N PHE A 78 6.03 1.16 13.16
CA PHE A 78 6.79 0.08 12.54
C PHE A 78 7.82 -0.48 13.52
N TRP A 79 8.63 0.38 14.14
CA TRP A 79 9.68 -0.07 15.08
C TRP A 79 9.11 -0.71 16.36
N GLN A 80 7.98 -0.22 16.85
CA GLN A 80 7.25 -0.84 17.96
C GLN A 80 6.74 -2.24 17.61
N SER A 81 6.39 -2.48 16.34
CA SER A 81 5.91 -3.76 15.82
C SER A 81 6.96 -4.55 15.04
N ARG A 82 8.25 -4.23 15.22
CA ARG A 82 9.35 -4.82 14.44
C ARG A 82 9.37 -6.35 14.47
N ARG A 83 9.18 -6.97 15.66
CA ARG A 83 9.25 -8.43 15.80
C ARG A 83 8.24 -9.15 14.89
N PRO A 84 6.92 -8.90 14.98
CA PRO A 84 5.96 -9.55 14.10
C PRO A 84 6.21 -9.19 12.63
N ILE A 85 6.60 -7.95 12.32
CA ILE A 85 6.91 -7.53 10.94
C ILE A 85 8.07 -8.35 10.37
N PHE A 86 9.23 -8.42 11.04
CA PHE A 86 10.39 -9.19 10.57
C PHE A 86 10.10 -10.70 10.50
N LEU A 87 9.31 -11.23 11.43
CA LEU A 87 8.93 -12.65 11.45
C LEU A 87 8.01 -13.02 10.28
N LEU A 88 7.17 -12.10 9.82
CA LEU A 88 6.33 -12.29 8.63
C LEU A 88 7.11 -11.98 7.34
N ALA A 89 7.80 -10.85 7.29
CA ALA A 89 8.52 -10.40 6.10
C ALA A 89 9.64 -11.34 5.66
N PHE A 90 10.37 -11.96 6.60
CA PHE A 90 11.47 -12.88 6.26
C PHE A 90 11.15 -14.32 6.62
N GLY A 91 10.69 -14.55 7.86
CA GLY A 91 10.42 -15.90 8.37
C GLY A 91 9.32 -16.61 7.59
N LEU A 92 8.14 -15.98 7.48
CA LEU A 92 7.01 -16.54 6.74
C LEU A 92 7.32 -16.69 5.25
N VAL A 93 8.06 -15.74 4.66
CA VAL A 93 8.46 -15.84 3.25
C VAL A 93 9.31 -17.08 3.01
N ILE A 94 10.39 -17.27 3.76
CA ILE A 94 11.26 -18.46 3.64
C ILE A 94 10.46 -19.74 3.89
N ALA A 95 9.64 -19.77 4.94
CA ALA A 95 8.82 -20.92 5.28
C ALA A 95 7.80 -21.26 4.19
N THR A 96 7.15 -20.24 3.62
CA THR A 96 6.18 -20.39 2.52
C THR A 96 6.89 -20.89 1.28
N SER A 97 8.01 -20.28 0.90
CA SER A 97 8.75 -20.69 -0.30
C SER A 97 9.30 -22.11 -0.18
N ALA A 98 9.84 -22.49 0.98
CA ALA A 98 10.31 -23.86 1.22
C ALA A 98 9.17 -24.89 1.20
N THR A 99 8.03 -24.57 1.82
CA THR A 99 6.85 -25.45 1.83
C THR A 99 6.28 -25.62 0.42
N VAL A 100 6.12 -24.52 -0.31
CA VAL A 100 5.67 -24.54 -1.71
C VAL A 100 6.66 -25.30 -2.58
N ALA A 101 7.97 -25.14 -2.36
CA ALA A 101 8.99 -25.87 -3.10
C ALA A 101 8.89 -27.38 -2.91
N TYR A 102 8.76 -27.82 -1.66
CA TYR A 102 8.61 -29.23 -1.33
C TYR A 102 7.31 -29.82 -1.90
N VAL A 103 6.18 -29.12 -1.73
CA VAL A 103 4.87 -29.58 -2.21
C VAL A 103 4.83 -29.64 -3.73
N SER A 104 5.26 -28.58 -4.41
CA SER A 104 5.25 -28.52 -5.88
C SER A 104 6.17 -29.57 -6.50
N ASN A 105 7.37 -29.79 -5.95
CA ASN A 105 8.26 -30.87 -6.37
C ASN A 105 7.64 -32.26 -6.19
N SER A 106 6.82 -32.46 -5.15
CA SER A 106 6.19 -33.76 -4.86
C SER A 106 4.98 -34.06 -5.76
N ILE A 107 4.23 -33.04 -6.19
CA ILE A 107 2.97 -33.22 -6.92
C ILE A 107 3.08 -32.96 -8.43
N ILE A 108 4.07 -32.17 -8.88
CA ILE A 108 4.27 -31.81 -10.28
C ILE A 108 5.43 -32.65 -10.85
N PRO A 109 5.19 -33.51 -11.84
CA PRO A 109 6.24 -34.29 -12.49
C PRO A 109 7.32 -33.40 -13.10
N ASN A 110 8.59 -33.82 -12.97
CA ASN A 110 9.78 -33.11 -13.47
C ASN A 110 10.00 -31.69 -12.91
N PHE A 111 9.32 -31.34 -11.82
CA PHE A 111 9.43 -30.01 -11.23
C PHE A 111 10.50 -29.99 -10.13
N SER A 112 11.68 -29.48 -10.45
CA SER A 112 12.80 -29.37 -9.48
C SER A 112 12.46 -28.48 -8.26
N LEU A 113 13.19 -28.68 -7.16
CA LEU A 113 13.10 -27.80 -5.99
C LEU A 113 13.39 -26.34 -6.33
N ALA A 114 14.24 -26.07 -7.33
CA ALA A 114 14.54 -24.72 -7.75
C ALA A 114 13.32 -24.02 -8.39
N TYR A 115 12.56 -24.71 -9.24
CA TYR A 115 11.27 -24.20 -9.72
C TYR A 115 10.27 -24.02 -8.58
N GLY A 116 10.33 -24.91 -7.60
CA GLY A 116 9.58 -24.81 -6.35
C GLY A 116 9.87 -23.54 -5.55
N PHE A 117 11.14 -23.22 -5.34
CA PHE A 117 11.54 -21.97 -4.68
C PHE A 117 11.22 -20.75 -5.54
N LEU A 118 11.32 -20.85 -6.87
CA LEU A 118 10.92 -19.79 -7.78
C LEU A 118 9.43 -19.46 -7.61
N LEU A 119 8.55 -20.46 -7.73
CA LEU A 119 7.12 -20.32 -7.50
C LEU A 119 6.82 -19.83 -6.07
N GLY A 120 7.51 -20.41 -5.08
CA GLY A 120 7.37 -20.08 -3.68
C GLY A 120 7.77 -18.63 -3.36
N GLY A 121 8.82 -18.09 -4.00
CA GLY A 121 9.25 -16.70 -3.85
C GLY A 121 8.33 -15.71 -4.57
N ILE A 122 7.65 -16.16 -5.63
CA ILE A 122 6.64 -15.38 -6.35
C ILE A 122 5.35 -15.22 -5.51
N ILE A 123 4.86 -16.29 -4.89
CA ILE A 123 3.56 -16.28 -4.19
C ILE A 123 3.63 -15.99 -2.69
N SER A 124 4.84 -15.88 -2.13
CA SER A 124 5.05 -15.56 -0.71
C SER A 124 4.79 -14.10 -0.34
N PRO A 125 5.12 -13.08 -1.17
CA PRO A 125 4.80 -11.70 -0.87
C PRO A 125 3.29 -11.50 -0.83
N THR A 126 2.83 -10.73 0.15
CA THR A 126 1.43 -10.40 0.35
C THR A 126 1.23 -8.89 0.30
N ASP A 127 0.12 -8.49 -0.28
CA ASP A 127 -0.25 -7.10 -0.55
C ASP A 127 -1.17 -6.56 0.54
N ALA A 128 -0.62 -5.65 1.34
CA ALA A 128 -1.37 -4.97 2.38
C ALA A 128 -2.40 -3.97 1.82
N ILE A 129 -2.19 -3.41 0.63
CA ILE A 129 -3.09 -2.43 0.01
C ILE A 129 -4.39 -3.12 -0.40
N ALA A 130 -4.28 -4.32 -0.98
CA ALA A 130 -5.45 -5.16 -1.24
C ALA A 130 -6.22 -5.47 0.06
N ALA A 131 -5.50 -5.71 1.15
CA ALA A 131 -6.12 -5.91 2.46
C ALA A 131 -6.81 -4.64 2.98
N THR A 132 -6.08 -3.54 3.12
CA THR A 132 -6.59 -2.30 3.72
C THR A 132 -7.70 -1.66 2.87
N SER A 133 -7.68 -1.81 1.55
CA SER A 133 -8.76 -1.33 0.67
C SER A 133 -10.07 -2.12 0.84
N VAL A 134 -9.99 -3.45 0.96
CA VAL A 134 -11.15 -4.30 1.32
C VAL A 134 -11.68 -3.93 2.69
N LEU A 135 -10.76 -3.64 3.62
CA LEU A 135 -11.09 -3.25 4.98
C LEU A 135 -11.73 -1.86 5.06
N GLY A 136 -11.37 -0.92 4.18
CA GLY A 136 -11.89 0.45 4.16
C GLY A 136 -11.79 1.14 5.53
N ASN A 137 -12.74 2.02 5.84
CA ASN A 137 -12.84 2.73 7.13
C ASN A 137 -13.33 1.85 8.32
N SER A 138 -13.17 0.53 8.23
CA SER A 138 -13.60 -0.39 9.30
C SER A 138 -12.82 -0.14 10.60
N LYS A 139 -13.46 -0.39 11.75
CA LYS A 139 -12.87 -0.18 13.09
C LYS A 139 -11.82 -1.27 13.41
N ILE A 140 -10.66 -1.21 12.75
CA ILE A 140 -9.59 -2.18 12.94
C ILE A 140 -8.49 -1.55 13.81
N PRO A 141 -7.90 -2.31 14.74
CA PRO A 141 -6.81 -1.79 15.55
C PRO A 141 -5.63 -1.33 14.69
N LYS A 142 -5.13 -0.12 14.93
CA LYS A 142 -3.99 0.47 14.19
C LYS A 142 -2.77 -0.45 14.13
N ARG A 143 -2.49 -1.17 15.22
CA ARG A 143 -1.38 -2.13 15.28
C ARG A 143 -1.49 -3.24 14.23
N VAL A 144 -2.70 -3.69 13.90
CA VAL A 144 -2.91 -4.71 12.87
C VAL A 144 -2.59 -4.14 11.48
N VAL A 145 -3.08 -2.93 11.20
CA VAL A 145 -2.77 -2.21 9.96
C VAL A 145 -1.26 -2.02 9.80
N THR A 146 -0.57 -1.53 10.85
CA THR A 146 0.88 -1.38 10.84
C THR A 146 1.63 -2.69 10.61
N ILE A 147 1.16 -3.81 11.17
CA ILE A 147 1.79 -5.12 10.94
C ILE A 147 1.61 -5.56 9.48
N LEU A 148 0.41 -5.41 8.92
CA LEU A 148 0.13 -5.77 7.52
C LEU A 148 0.94 -4.91 6.55
N GLU A 149 0.90 -3.58 6.70
CA GLU A 149 1.67 -2.64 5.86
C GLU A 149 3.18 -2.89 5.99
N GLY A 150 3.67 -3.08 7.21
CA GLY A 150 5.09 -3.35 7.45
C GLY A 150 5.55 -4.71 6.92
N GLU A 151 4.69 -5.74 6.96
CA GLU A 151 4.95 -7.02 6.29
C GLU A 151 5.05 -6.83 4.78
N SER A 152 4.06 -6.20 4.16
CA SER A 152 4.01 -5.93 2.71
C SER A 152 5.18 -5.09 2.22
N LEU A 153 5.69 -4.18 3.04
CA LEU A 153 6.84 -3.34 2.68
C LEU A 153 8.13 -4.13 2.50
N LEU A 154 8.33 -5.19 3.29
CA LEU A 154 9.58 -5.94 3.34
C LEU A 154 9.50 -7.33 2.69
N ASN A 155 8.31 -7.92 2.62
CA ASN A 155 8.10 -9.25 2.03
C ASN A 155 8.32 -9.27 0.51
N ASP A 156 8.08 -8.15 -0.18
CA ASP A 156 8.34 -7.97 -1.61
C ASP A 156 9.84 -8.13 -1.88
N ALA A 157 10.68 -7.53 -1.02
CA ALA A 157 12.12 -7.63 -1.11
C ALA A 157 12.61 -9.06 -0.88
N SER A 158 12.13 -9.71 0.19
CA SER A 158 12.55 -11.07 0.52
C SER A 158 12.05 -12.10 -0.49
N GLY A 159 10.84 -11.96 -1.02
CA GLY A 159 10.31 -12.80 -2.10
C GLY A 159 11.11 -12.67 -3.38
N LEU A 160 11.45 -11.43 -3.79
CA LEU A 160 12.28 -11.20 -4.97
C LEU A 160 13.69 -11.79 -4.81
N VAL A 161 14.23 -11.80 -3.60
CA VAL A 161 15.52 -12.45 -3.30
C VAL A 161 15.41 -13.95 -3.50
N VAL A 162 14.39 -14.59 -2.93
CA VAL A 162 14.14 -16.02 -3.12
C VAL A 162 13.98 -16.33 -4.62
N PHE A 163 13.22 -15.50 -5.35
CA PHE A 163 13.06 -15.59 -6.80
C PHE A 163 14.41 -15.54 -7.53
N ARG A 164 15.26 -14.54 -7.25
CA ARG A 164 16.56 -14.38 -7.93
C ARG A 164 17.51 -15.53 -7.62
N VAL A 165 17.55 -15.99 -6.37
CA VAL A 165 18.38 -17.14 -5.97
C VAL A 165 17.90 -18.42 -6.65
N ALA A 166 16.58 -18.63 -6.72
CA ALA A 166 16.00 -19.77 -7.43
C ALA A 166 16.29 -19.72 -8.92
N LEU A 167 16.14 -18.55 -9.55
CA LEU A 167 16.43 -18.35 -10.97
C LEU A 167 17.91 -18.58 -11.28
N ALA A 168 18.82 -18.06 -10.45
CA ALA A 168 20.25 -18.30 -10.58
C ALA A 168 20.59 -19.80 -10.43
N ALA A 169 19.91 -20.53 -9.55
CA ALA A 169 20.09 -21.97 -9.41
C ALA A 169 19.61 -22.75 -10.66
N ILE A 170 18.51 -22.32 -11.28
CA ILE A 170 17.97 -22.91 -12.53
C ILE A 170 18.94 -22.67 -13.70
N LEU A 171 19.48 -21.46 -13.82
CA LEU A 171 20.36 -21.08 -14.92
C LEU A 171 21.79 -21.60 -14.74
N GLY A 172 22.31 -21.59 -13.51
CA GLY A 172 23.71 -21.90 -13.21
C GLY A 172 23.99 -23.34 -12.78
N GLY A 173 22.96 -24.14 -12.44
CA GLY A 173 23.09 -25.57 -12.09
C GLY A 173 23.86 -25.90 -10.81
N GLN A 174 24.48 -24.93 -10.13
CA GLN A 174 25.23 -25.12 -8.89
C GLN A 174 24.60 -24.34 -7.73
N PHE A 175 24.28 -25.04 -6.65
CA PHE A 175 23.68 -24.45 -5.45
C PHE A 175 24.64 -24.51 -4.25
N PHE A 176 25.08 -23.33 -3.77
CA PHE A 176 25.85 -23.21 -2.53
C PHE A 176 25.10 -22.32 -1.54
N ILE A 177 24.37 -22.93 -0.61
CA ILE A 177 23.54 -22.26 0.41
C ILE A 177 24.31 -21.17 1.16
N LEU A 178 25.56 -21.46 1.56
CA LEU A 178 26.38 -20.54 2.35
C LEU A 178 26.83 -19.32 1.53
N LYS A 179 27.21 -19.52 0.26
CA LYS A 179 27.57 -18.43 -0.66
C LYS A 179 26.34 -17.59 -1.02
N ALA A 180 25.17 -18.21 -1.19
CA ALA A 180 23.91 -17.50 -1.44
C ALA A 180 23.52 -16.62 -0.24
N GLY A 181 23.65 -17.13 0.99
CA GLY A 181 23.35 -16.36 2.21
C GLY A 181 24.29 -15.16 2.40
N GLN A 182 25.60 -15.33 2.18
CA GLN A 182 26.57 -14.24 2.25
C GLN A 182 26.36 -13.19 1.14
N SER A 183 26.16 -13.65 -0.09
CA SER A 183 25.86 -12.77 -1.23
C SER A 183 24.60 -11.94 -0.97
N PHE A 184 23.55 -12.57 -0.43
CA PHE A 184 22.33 -11.86 -0.06
C PHE A 184 22.56 -10.76 0.97
N LEU A 185 23.30 -11.05 2.05
CA LEU A 185 23.60 -10.02 3.06
C LEU A 185 24.35 -8.83 2.45
N ILE A 186 25.27 -9.08 1.51
CA ILE A 186 26.02 -8.01 0.84
C ILE A 186 25.09 -7.19 -0.06
N VAL A 187 24.34 -7.86 -0.94
CA VAL A 187 23.38 -7.26 -1.88
C VAL A 187 22.31 -6.44 -1.16
N ALA A 188 21.82 -6.94 -0.03
CA ALA A 188 20.85 -6.25 0.81
C ALA A 188 21.47 -5.04 1.49
N THR A 189 22.60 -5.21 2.18
CA THR A 189 23.26 -4.13 2.93
C THR A 189 23.67 -2.98 2.01
N LEU A 190 24.27 -3.29 0.86
CA LEU A 190 24.70 -2.26 -0.09
C LEU A 190 23.52 -1.58 -0.79
N GLY A 191 22.43 -2.31 -1.04
CA GLY A 191 21.17 -1.71 -1.48
C GLY A 191 20.65 -0.67 -0.49
N ILE A 192 20.65 -0.98 0.82
CA ILE A 192 20.26 -0.04 1.89
C ILE A 192 21.18 1.19 1.89
N VAL A 193 22.50 1.00 1.80
CA VAL A 193 23.48 2.10 1.78
C VAL A 193 23.25 3.03 0.58
N ILE A 194 23.06 2.48 -0.62
CA ILE A 194 22.77 3.26 -1.83
C ILE A 194 21.46 4.03 -1.69
N GLY A 195 20.40 3.37 -1.23
CA GLY A 195 19.10 4.01 -1.00
C GLY A 195 19.19 5.19 -0.03
N LEU A 196 19.89 5.02 1.09
CA LEU A 196 20.10 6.08 2.07
C LEU A 196 21.01 7.20 1.55
N ALA A 197 22.04 6.89 0.76
CA ALA A 197 22.91 7.88 0.16
C ALA A 197 22.13 8.79 -0.81
N ILE A 198 21.35 8.17 -1.72
CA ILE A 198 20.50 8.89 -2.68
C ILE A 198 19.42 9.70 -1.93
N ALA A 199 18.77 9.10 -0.94
CA ALA A 199 17.78 9.80 -0.11
C ALA A 199 18.40 10.98 0.66
N GLY A 200 19.66 10.87 1.10
CA GLY A 200 20.41 11.96 1.71
C GLY A 200 20.61 13.13 0.74
N VAL A 201 20.99 12.86 -0.50
CA VAL A 201 21.11 13.89 -1.55
C VAL A 201 19.75 14.57 -1.81
N ILE A 202 18.68 13.79 -1.95
CA ILE A 202 17.32 14.31 -2.20
C ILE A 202 16.82 15.13 -1.02
N TYR A 203 17.11 14.70 0.22
CA TYR A 203 16.84 15.48 1.42
C TYR A 203 17.55 16.84 1.38
N LEU A 204 18.85 16.87 1.02
CA LEU A 204 19.59 18.12 0.91
C LEU A 204 18.98 19.05 -0.14
N ILE A 205 18.53 18.50 -1.27
CA ILE A 205 17.86 19.27 -2.33
C ILE A 205 16.61 19.95 -1.76
N HIS A 206 15.67 19.20 -1.19
CA HIS A 206 14.44 19.78 -0.64
C HIS A 206 14.67 20.71 0.55
N ARG A 207 15.73 20.47 1.33
CA ARG A 207 16.01 21.24 2.54
C ARG A 207 16.64 22.60 2.26
N PHE A 208 17.54 22.67 1.26
CA PHE A 208 18.38 23.85 1.05
C PHE A 208 18.10 24.61 -0.25
N PHE A 209 17.46 23.98 -1.24
CA PHE A 209 17.11 24.67 -2.47
C PHE A 209 15.67 25.19 -2.40
N PRO A 210 15.39 26.37 -3.00
CA PRO A 210 14.02 26.88 -3.08
C PRO A 210 13.23 26.00 -4.06
N THR A 211 12.43 25.08 -3.53
CA THR A 211 11.54 24.23 -4.31
C THR A 211 10.10 24.75 -4.29
N THR A 212 9.37 24.47 -5.37
CA THR A 212 7.92 24.67 -5.44
C THR A 212 7.20 23.32 -5.29
N PRO A 213 5.91 23.30 -4.93
CA PRO A 213 5.15 22.05 -4.81
C PRO A 213 5.21 21.13 -6.04
N SER A 214 5.25 21.72 -7.24
CA SER A 214 5.41 20.98 -8.50
C SER A 214 6.81 20.38 -8.67
N ILE A 215 7.87 21.10 -8.28
CA ILE A 215 9.25 20.58 -8.31
C ILE A 215 9.39 19.45 -7.29
N ASP A 216 8.86 19.63 -6.09
CA ASP A 216 8.89 18.59 -5.05
C ASP A 216 8.15 17.32 -5.52
N SER A 217 7.00 17.50 -6.16
CA SER A 217 6.23 16.41 -6.77
C SER A 217 7.02 15.68 -7.87
N ALA A 218 7.72 16.42 -8.73
CA ALA A 218 8.56 15.82 -9.77
C ALA A 218 9.74 15.04 -9.17
N ILE A 219 10.46 15.62 -8.20
CA ILE A 219 11.59 14.96 -7.55
C ILE A 219 11.12 13.67 -6.86
N THR A 220 10.01 13.72 -6.12
CA THR A 220 9.48 12.52 -5.43
C THR A 220 9.07 11.42 -6.42
N LEU A 221 8.51 11.77 -7.59
CA LEU A 221 8.21 10.79 -8.64
C LEU A 221 9.46 10.13 -9.25
N ILE A 222 10.55 10.90 -9.41
CA ILE A 222 11.80 10.40 -10.01
C ILE A 222 12.65 9.62 -8.99
N SER A 223 12.58 10.02 -7.71
CA SER A 223 13.31 9.42 -6.58
C SER A 223 13.36 7.90 -6.57
N PRO A 224 12.22 7.17 -6.64
CA PRO A 224 12.24 5.71 -6.60
C PRO A 224 12.99 5.09 -7.78
N TYR A 225 12.90 5.67 -8.97
CA TYR A 225 13.61 5.16 -10.14
C TYR A 225 15.12 5.33 -9.99
N ILE A 226 15.59 6.49 -9.49
CA ILE A 226 17.02 6.72 -9.25
C ILE A 226 17.53 5.70 -8.21
N MET A 227 16.81 5.51 -7.10
CA MET A 227 17.20 4.55 -6.06
C MET A 227 17.27 3.12 -6.60
N TYR A 228 16.22 2.70 -7.33
CA TYR A 228 16.11 1.35 -7.87
C TYR A 228 17.18 1.08 -8.94
N LEU A 229 17.26 1.94 -9.96
CA LEU A 229 18.17 1.78 -11.10
C LEU A 229 19.63 1.80 -10.66
N THR A 230 19.99 2.71 -9.74
CA THR A 230 21.38 2.80 -9.27
C THR A 230 21.78 1.53 -8.52
N ALA A 231 20.93 1.02 -7.63
CA ALA A 231 21.23 -0.21 -6.91
C ALA A 231 21.29 -1.43 -7.84
N GLU A 232 20.36 -1.56 -8.80
CA GLU A 232 20.37 -2.65 -9.78
C GLU A 232 21.57 -2.59 -10.72
N HIS A 233 22.03 -1.38 -11.10
CA HIS A 233 23.22 -1.21 -11.92
C HIS A 233 24.47 -1.82 -11.26
N PHE A 234 24.55 -1.75 -9.93
CA PHE A 234 25.62 -2.39 -9.15
C PHE A 234 25.27 -3.82 -8.68
N HIS A 235 24.19 -4.42 -9.21
CA HIS A 235 23.69 -5.74 -8.83
C HIS A 235 23.30 -5.87 -7.33
N PHE A 236 22.95 -4.75 -6.70
CA PHE A 236 22.44 -4.71 -5.33
C PHE A 236 20.92 -4.66 -5.31
N SER A 237 20.31 -4.78 -4.12
CA SER A 237 18.85 -4.82 -4.00
C SER A 237 18.20 -3.47 -4.27
N GLY A 238 17.64 -3.27 -5.47
CA GLY A 238 16.85 -2.07 -5.81
C GLY A 238 15.62 -1.89 -4.90
N VAL A 239 15.00 -2.99 -4.48
CA VAL A 239 13.85 -2.96 -3.57
C VAL A 239 14.21 -2.35 -2.22
N LEU A 240 15.29 -2.82 -1.59
CA LEU A 240 15.73 -2.29 -0.30
C LEU A 240 16.25 -0.85 -0.39
N ALA A 241 16.85 -0.48 -1.53
CA ALA A 241 17.24 0.90 -1.78
C ALA A 241 16.03 1.85 -1.75
N VAL A 242 14.97 1.51 -2.49
CA VAL A 242 13.73 2.32 -2.54
C VAL A 242 13.04 2.35 -1.18
N VAL A 243 12.90 1.21 -0.51
CA VAL A 243 12.21 1.13 0.79
C VAL A 243 12.94 1.93 1.86
N CYS A 244 14.26 1.76 2.00
CA CYS A 244 15.03 2.49 3.01
C CYS A 244 15.13 3.98 2.71
N GLY A 245 15.32 4.35 1.43
CA GLY A 245 15.33 5.75 1.01
C GLY A 245 13.97 6.43 1.19
N GLY A 246 12.88 5.75 0.83
CA GLY A 246 11.50 6.24 1.02
C GLY A 246 11.14 6.41 2.49
N LEU A 247 11.52 5.46 3.37
CA LEU A 247 11.31 5.58 4.82
C LEU A 247 12.11 6.76 5.41
N PHE A 248 13.34 6.98 4.95
CA PHE A 248 14.17 8.11 5.38
C PHE A 248 13.54 9.46 5.00
N LEU A 249 13.09 9.61 3.74
CA LEU A 249 12.46 10.83 3.27
C LEU A 249 11.08 11.06 3.92
N SER A 250 10.28 10.01 4.09
CA SER A 250 8.99 10.09 4.78
C SER A 250 9.14 10.55 6.23
N TYR A 251 10.14 10.03 6.94
CA TYR A 251 10.43 10.45 8.32
C TYR A 251 10.78 11.95 8.41
N HIS A 252 11.46 12.50 7.42
CA HIS A 252 11.85 13.91 7.36
C HIS A 252 10.84 14.81 6.63
N SER A 253 9.74 14.27 6.12
CA SER A 253 8.75 14.99 5.29
C SER A 253 8.24 16.30 5.90
N GLN A 254 8.04 16.34 7.23
CA GLN A 254 7.59 17.55 7.94
C GLN A 254 8.64 18.68 7.95
N GLN A 255 9.92 18.35 7.80
CA GLN A 255 11.03 19.32 7.81
C GLN A 255 11.38 19.82 6.41
N ILE A 256 11.11 19.03 5.38
CA ILE A 256 11.50 19.32 3.98
C ILE A 256 10.36 19.88 3.14
N PHE A 257 9.10 19.56 3.45
CA PHE A 257 7.97 19.98 2.63
C PHE A 257 7.09 21.03 3.29
N SER A 258 6.60 21.97 2.48
CA SER A 258 5.54 22.91 2.84
C SER A 258 4.19 22.19 3.01
N PHE A 259 3.20 22.88 3.57
CA PHE A 259 1.84 22.33 3.66
C PHE A 259 1.24 22.02 2.28
N GLU A 260 1.45 22.91 1.31
CA GLU A 260 0.95 22.77 -0.07
C GLU A 260 1.55 21.53 -0.74
N THR A 261 2.87 21.38 -0.67
CA THR A 261 3.57 20.19 -1.19
C THR A 261 3.01 18.93 -0.56
N ARG A 262 2.82 18.88 0.77
CA ARG A 262 2.27 17.69 1.43
C ARG A 262 0.87 17.33 0.94
N LEU A 263 0.00 18.30 0.77
CA LEU A 263 -1.36 18.06 0.28
C LEU A 263 -1.35 17.56 -1.17
N GLN A 264 -0.53 18.17 -2.03
CA GLN A 264 -0.39 17.77 -3.43
C GLN A 264 0.19 16.35 -3.56
N LEU A 265 1.21 16.00 -2.77
CA LEU A 265 1.84 14.69 -2.80
C LEU A 265 0.87 13.57 -2.43
N VAL A 266 -0.02 13.77 -1.44
CA VAL A 266 -1.01 12.74 -1.08
C VAL A 266 -1.89 12.41 -2.29
N GLY A 267 -2.50 13.42 -2.93
CA GLY A 267 -3.37 13.20 -4.08
C GLY A 267 -2.64 12.59 -5.28
N LEU A 268 -1.42 13.05 -5.55
CA LEU A 268 -0.58 12.56 -6.63
C LEU A 268 -0.21 11.08 -6.45
N TRP A 269 0.25 10.69 -5.26
CA TRP A 269 0.63 9.31 -4.98
C TRP A 269 -0.57 8.38 -4.92
N GLU A 270 -1.69 8.80 -4.32
CA GLU A 270 -2.94 8.00 -4.31
C GLU A 270 -3.42 7.72 -5.73
N THR A 271 -3.40 8.74 -6.61
CA THR A 271 -3.80 8.60 -8.01
C THR A 271 -2.85 7.69 -8.77
N LEU A 272 -1.53 7.88 -8.61
CA LEU A 272 -0.53 7.07 -9.29
C LEU A 272 -0.62 5.59 -8.89
N VAL A 273 -0.67 5.30 -7.60
CA VAL A 273 -0.79 3.92 -7.08
C VAL A 273 -2.09 3.27 -7.55
N TYR A 274 -3.20 4.02 -7.55
CA TYR A 274 -4.48 3.56 -8.08
C TYR A 274 -4.38 3.16 -9.56
N LEU A 275 -3.79 4.02 -10.41
CA LEU A 275 -3.64 3.74 -11.85
C LEU A 275 -2.70 2.55 -12.09
N LEU A 276 -1.56 2.50 -11.41
CA LEU A 276 -0.59 1.41 -11.55
C LEU A 276 -1.19 0.07 -11.12
N ASN A 277 -1.83 0.01 -9.96
CA ASN A 277 -2.50 -1.20 -9.50
C ASN A 277 -3.63 -1.61 -10.45
N GLY A 278 -4.43 -0.64 -10.90
CA GLY A 278 -5.53 -0.90 -11.82
C GLY A 278 -5.05 -1.48 -13.15
N LEU A 279 -3.99 -0.91 -13.73
CA LEU A 279 -3.34 -1.43 -14.94
C LEU A 279 -2.85 -2.86 -14.74
N VAL A 280 -2.17 -3.15 -13.63
CA VAL A 280 -1.69 -4.50 -13.37
C VAL A 280 -2.86 -5.48 -13.29
N PHE A 281 -3.89 -5.19 -12.50
CA PHE A 281 -5.01 -6.12 -12.33
C PHE A 281 -5.78 -6.40 -13.62
N ILE A 282 -5.98 -5.41 -14.49
CA ILE A 282 -6.65 -5.64 -15.78
C ILE A 282 -5.75 -6.41 -16.76
N LEU A 283 -4.45 -6.11 -16.80
CA LEU A 283 -3.46 -6.79 -17.64
C LEU A 283 -3.34 -8.27 -17.28
N ILE A 284 -3.43 -8.60 -15.98
CA ILE A 284 -3.49 -9.98 -15.48
C ILE A 284 -4.67 -10.72 -16.11
N GLY A 285 -5.87 -10.15 -16.00
CA GLY A 285 -7.07 -10.78 -16.57
C GLY A 285 -6.93 -11.00 -18.07
N LEU A 286 -6.30 -10.05 -18.78
CA LEU A 286 -6.09 -10.11 -20.22
C LEU A 286 -5.13 -11.23 -20.66
N GLN A 287 -4.13 -11.57 -19.85
CA GLN A 287 -3.13 -12.58 -20.19
C GLN A 287 -3.58 -14.03 -19.92
N LEU A 288 -4.65 -14.24 -19.15
CA LEU A 288 -5.05 -15.58 -18.70
C LEU A 288 -5.30 -16.58 -19.85
N PRO A 289 -6.04 -16.25 -20.94
CA PRO A 289 -6.26 -17.23 -22.01
C PRO A 289 -4.97 -17.68 -22.68
N HIS A 290 -4.01 -16.77 -22.83
CA HIS A 290 -2.71 -17.11 -23.41
C HIS A 290 -1.92 -18.06 -22.50
N ILE A 291 -1.93 -17.80 -21.19
CA ILE A 291 -1.32 -18.69 -20.19
C ILE A 291 -1.96 -20.08 -20.24
N VAL A 292 -3.30 -20.15 -20.34
CA VAL A 292 -4.05 -21.41 -20.44
C VAL A 292 -3.72 -22.17 -21.71
N ASN A 293 -3.67 -21.49 -22.87
CA ASN A 293 -3.33 -22.11 -24.14
C ASN A 293 -1.86 -22.57 -24.19
N GLY A 294 -0.98 -21.96 -23.40
CA GLY A 294 0.42 -22.30 -23.28
C GLY A 294 0.75 -23.40 -22.25
N LEU A 295 -0.24 -24.08 -21.66
CA LEU A 295 -0.06 -25.21 -20.73
C LEU A 295 0.38 -26.50 -21.46
N GLU A 296 1.44 -26.42 -22.26
CA GLU A 296 1.99 -27.56 -22.98
C GLU A 296 2.35 -28.69 -22.00
N GLY A 297 1.77 -29.88 -22.21
CA GLY A 297 2.01 -31.06 -21.38
C GLY A 297 1.16 -31.19 -20.11
N TYR A 298 0.27 -30.24 -19.80
CA TYR A 298 -0.64 -30.31 -18.64
C TYR A 298 -2.10 -30.09 -19.05
N SER A 299 -3.01 -30.90 -18.52
CA SER A 299 -4.44 -30.61 -18.69
C SER A 299 -4.86 -29.43 -17.80
N LEU A 300 -5.87 -28.66 -18.24
CA LEU A 300 -6.44 -27.57 -17.43
C LEU A 300 -6.85 -28.07 -16.04
N GLY A 301 -7.43 -29.27 -15.95
CA GLY A 301 -7.82 -29.90 -14.69
C GLY A 301 -6.65 -30.17 -13.76
N GLN A 302 -5.53 -30.69 -14.28
CA GLN A 302 -4.30 -30.92 -13.50
C GLN A 302 -3.68 -29.60 -13.02
N ALA A 303 -3.54 -28.61 -13.92
CA ALA A 303 -3.01 -27.30 -13.56
C ALA A 303 -3.87 -26.61 -12.48
N THR A 304 -5.20 -26.71 -12.61
CA THR A 304 -6.15 -26.19 -11.60
C THR A 304 -6.01 -26.91 -10.28
N MET A 305 -5.86 -28.24 -10.28
CA MET A 305 -5.64 -29.03 -9.07
C MET A 305 -4.35 -28.61 -8.36
N TYR A 306 -3.23 -28.50 -9.07
CA TYR A 306 -1.97 -28.02 -8.50
C TYR A 306 -2.11 -26.62 -7.92
N ALA A 307 -2.76 -25.72 -8.66
CA ALA A 307 -2.97 -24.36 -8.21
C ALA A 307 -3.87 -24.28 -6.96
N ALA A 308 -4.92 -25.12 -6.88
CA ALA A 308 -5.79 -25.20 -5.70
C ALA A 308 -5.04 -25.73 -4.47
N ILE A 309 -4.22 -26.79 -4.63
CA ILE A 309 -3.38 -27.33 -3.55
C ILE A 309 -2.40 -26.27 -3.06
N ILE A 310 -1.70 -25.60 -3.97
CA ILE A 310 -0.69 -24.59 -3.64
C ILE A 310 -1.36 -23.37 -2.98
N SER A 311 -2.54 -22.97 -3.45
CA SER A 311 -3.35 -21.93 -2.80
C SER A 311 -3.70 -22.32 -1.36
N LEU A 312 -4.20 -23.53 -1.14
CA LEU A 312 -4.54 -24.04 0.19
C LEU A 312 -3.31 -24.07 1.11
N VAL A 313 -2.19 -24.63 0.63
CA VAL A 313 -0.92 -24.69 1.36
C VAL A 313 -0.46 -23.29 1.76
N SER A 314 -0.53 -22.33 0.84
CA SER A 314 -0.13 -20.94 1.07
C SER A 314 -1.00 -20.21 2.11
N VAL A 315 -2.27 -20.61 2.27
CA VAL A 315 -3.17 -20.07 3.30
C VAL A 315 -2.91 -20.76 4.64
N VAL A 316 -2.80 -22.09 4.63
CA VAL A 316 -2.57 -22.91 5.83
C VAL A 316 -1.24 -22.55 6.48
N ILE A 317 -0.15 -22.44 5.71
CA ILE A 317 1.17 -22.10 6.25
C ILE A 317 1.16 -20.74 6.96
N ARG A 318 0.42 -19.76 6.42
CA ARG A 318 0.28 -18.44 7.06
C ARG A 318 -0.44 -18.55 8.41
N ILE A 319 -1.54 -19.30 8.48
CA ILE A 319 -2.27 -19.53 9.74
C ILE A 319 -1.35 -20.25 10.75
N VAL A 320 -0.70 -21.32 10.33
CA VAL A 320 0.21 -22.13 11.15
C VAL A 320 1.42 -21.33 11.62
N TRP A 321 1.88 -20.33 10.86
CA TRP A 321 3.01 -19.48 11.24
C TRP A 321 2.61 -18.33 12.17
N VAL A 322 1.50 -17.65 11.87
CA VAL A 322 1.07 -16.43 12.57
C VAL A 322 0.68 -16.72 14.03
N TYR A 323 0.01 -17.84 14.31
CA TYR A 323 -0.42 -18.19 15.68
C TYR A 323 0.76 -18.45 16.63
N PRO A 324 1.69 -19.40 16.33
CA PRO A 324 2.90 -19.58 17.13
C PRO A 324 3.76 -18.33 17.14
N GLY A 325 3.91 -17.63 16.01
CA GLY A 325 4.66 -16.39 15.90
C GLY A 325 4.16 -15.31 16.85
N ALA A 326 2.85 -15.23 17.11
CA ALA A 326 2.26 -14.30 18.05
C ALA A 326 2.48 -14.72 19.52
N TYR A 327 2.19 -15.98 19.85
CA TYR A 327 2.09 -16.44 21.25
C TYR A 327 3.38 -17.04 21.81
N LEU A 328 4.09 -17.86 21.05
CA LEU A 328 5.21 -18.66 21.53
C LEU A 328 6.35 -17.80 22.13
N PRO A 329 6.79 -16.69 21.49
CA PRO A 329 7.84 -15.85 22.08
C PRO A 329 7.42 -15.13 23.37
N ILE A 330 6.11 -14.89 23.58
CA ILE A 330 5.59 -14.27 24.81
C ILE A 330 5.61 -15.30 25.95
N TYR A 331 5.28 -16.56 25.66
CA TYR A 331 5.36 -17.65 26.63
C TYR A 331 6.80 -18.01 26.99
N LEU A 332 7.71 -18.07 26.01
CA LEU A 332 9.10 -18.50 26.21
C LEU A 332 10.01 -17.40 26.77
N SER A 333 9.74 -16.11 26.52
CA SER A 333 10.62 -15.02 26.92
C SER A 333 9.98 -14.03 27.89
N LYS A 334 10.46 -14.03 29.15
CA LYS A 334 10.07 -13.04 30.17
C LYS A 334 10.37 -11.59 29.73
N ARG A 335 11.42 -11.36 28.92
CA ARG A 335 11.79 -10.03 28.41
C ARG A 335 10.77 -9.50 27.41
N ILE A 336 10.23 -10.37 26.56
CA ILE A 336 9.21 -10.02 25.57
C ILE A 336 7.87 -9.78 26.26
N ARG A 337 7.47 -10.66 27.18
CA ARG A 337 6.22 -10.52 27.96
C ARG A 337 6.14 -9.20 28.75
N ARG A 338 7.27 -8.65 29.20
CA ARG A 338 7.32 -7.34 29.88
C ARG A 338 7.19 -6.14 28.93
N LYS A 339 7.60 -6.29 27.66
CA LYS A 339 7.62 -5.20 26.67
C LYS A 339 6.38 -5.19 25.77
N GLU A 340 5.76 -6.34 25.53
CA GLU A 340 4.64 -6.49 24.60
C GLU A 340 3.39 -7.02 25.33
N ARG A 341 2.25 -6.39 25.07
CA ARG A 341 0.94 -6.92 25.48
C ARG A 341 0.55 -8.12 24.60
N VAL A 342 -0.05 -9.15 25.22
CA VAL A 342 -0.57 -10.32 24.51
C VAL A 342 -1.64 -9.87 23.52
N PRO A 343 -1.50 -10.15 22.20
CA PRO A 343 -2.50 -9.78 21.23
C PRO A 343 -3.77 -10.64 21.42
N PRO A 344 -4.97 -10.04 21.34
CA PRO A 344 -6.20 -10.82 21.37
C PRO A 344 -6.24 -11.72 20.12
N TRP A 345 -6.72 -12.95 20.30
CA TRP A 345 -6.74 -13.96 19.22
C TRP A 345 -7.50 -13.52 17.97
N ARG A 346 -8.48 -12.62 18.13
CA ARG A 346 -9.22 -12.02 17.01
C ARG A 346 -8.32 -11.19 16.09
N ASN A 347 -7.37 -10.44 16.66
CA ASN A 347 -6.41 -9.66 15.88
C ASN A 347 -5.39 -10.56 15.20
N VAL A 348 -4.97 -11.64 15.88
CA VAL A 348 -4.05 -12.65 15.32
C VAL A 348 -4.71 -13.36 14.13
N LEU A 349 -5.99 -13.74 14.26
CA LEU A 349 -6.78 -14.33 13.18
C LEU A 349 -6.94 -13.36 12.00
N LEU A 350 -7.14 -12.05 12.26
CA LEU A 350 -7.21 -11.05 11.21
C LEU A 350 -5.89 -10.99 10.42
N VAL A 351 -4.74 -10.91 11.10
CA VAL A 351 -3.41 -10.90 10.45
C VAL A 351 -3.18 -12.19 9.65
N ALA A 352 -3.59 -13.34 10.20
CA ALA A 352 -3.48 -14.63 9.53
C ALA A 352 -4.34 -14.72 8.27
N TRP A 353 -5.55 -14.15 8.30
CA TRP A 353 -6.49 -14.18 7.17
C TRP A 353 -6.19 -13.13 6.09
N SER A 354 -5.57 -12.00 6.45
CA SER A 354 -5.28 -10.87 5.55
C SER A 354 -4.09 -11.07 4.59
N GLY A 355 -3.74 -12.31 4.25
CA GLY A 355 -2.61 -12.63 3.36
C GLY A 355 -2.93 -12.60 1.87
N MET A 356 -3.58 -11.54 1.39
CA MET A 356 -3.89 -11.39 -0.04
C MET A 356 -2.61 -11.25 -0.87
N ARG A 357 -2.52 -11.88 -2.04
CA ARG A 357 -1.39 -11.72 -2.96
C ARG A 357 -1.75 -10.62 -3.95
N GLY A 358 -0.77 -9.82 -4.34
CA GLY A 358 -1.02 -8.63 -5.15
C GLY A 358 -0.12 -8.50 -6.36
N VAL A 359 0.02 -7.25 -6.77
CA VAL A 359 0.71 -6.83 -7.99
C VAL A 359 2.16 -7.34 -8.08
N VAL A 360 2.89 -7.34 -6.97
CA VAL A 360 4.32 -7.71 -6.96
C VAL A 360 4.54 -9.21 -7.24
N SER A 361 3.65 -10.07 -6.75
CA SER A 361 3.67 -11.50 -7.10
C SER A 361 3.52 -11.69 -8.59
N LEU A 362 2.58 -10.98 -9.22
CA LEU A 362 2.45 -11.05 -10.67
C LEU A 362 3.71 -10.52 -11.37
N ALA A 363 4.18 -9.33 -10.98
CA ALA A 363 5.35 -8.72 -11.59
C ALA A 363 6.54 -9.69 -11.62
N SER A 364 6.76 -10.36 -10.50
CA SER A 364 7.81 -11.39 -10.35
C SER A 364 7.55 -12.61 -11.24
N ALA A 365 6.28 -13.04 -11.39
CA ALA A 365 5.93 -14.17 -12.24
C ALA A 365 6.14 -13.87 -13.73
N LEU A 366 5.70 -12.68 -14.18
CA LEU A 366 5.91 -12.22 -15.55
C LEU A 366 7.38 -12.03 -15.87
N ALA A 367 8.18 -11.73 -14.84
CA ALA A 367 9.61 -11.56 -14.99
C ALA A 367 10.41 -12.85 -15.21
N ILE A 368 9.76 -14.02 -15.20
CA ILE A 368 10.42 -15.27 -15.58
C ILE A 368 10.85 -15.15 -17.05
N PRO A 369 12.16 -15.33 -17.37
CA PRO A 369 12.67 -15.28 -18.73
C PRO A 369 11.87 -16.17 -19.69
N LEU A 370 11.73 -15.73 -20.93
CA LEU A 370 11.07 -16.52 -21.97
C LEU A 370 11.91 -17.75 -22.35
N THR A 371 13.24 -17.61 -22.32
CA THR A 371 14.20 -18.64 -22.71
C THR A 371 15.29 -18.82 -21.64
N LEU A 372 15.86 -20.02 -21.59
CA LEU A 372 17.09 -20.31 -20.86
C LEU A 372 18.29 -19.72 -21.60
N SER A 373 19.45 -19.65 -20.93
CA SER A 373 20.71 -19.22 -21.55
C SER A 373 21.15 -20.08 -22.74
N SER A 374 20.60 -21.29 -22.89
CA SER A 374 20.78 -22.19 -24.03
C SER A 374 19.93 -21.83 -25.25
N GLY A 375 18.98 -20.89 -25.13
CA GLY A 375 18.02 -20.51 -26.18
C GLY A 375 16.73 -21.34 -26.19
N GLU A 376 16.63 -22.39 -25.39
CA GLU A 376 15.40 -23.19 -25.24
C GLU A 376 14.33 -22.43 -24.43
N ALA A 377 13.06 -22.74 -24.66
CA ALA A 377 11.95 -22.17 -23.90
C ALA A 377 12.07 -22.50 -22.40
N PHE A 378 11.76 -21.55 -21.53
CA PHE A 378 11.86 -21.75 -20.09
C PHE A 378 10.86 -22.84 -19.61
N PRO A 379 11.34 -23.96 -19.04
CA PRO A 379 10.46 -25.06 -18.66
C PRO A 379 9.42 -24.67 -17.60
N HIS A 380 8.20 -25.19 -17.73
CA HIS A 380 7.09 -24.98 -16.81
C HIS A 380 6.66 -23.51 -16.60
N ARG A 381 7.15 -22.54 -17.40
CA ARG A 381 6.86 -21.12 -17.23
C ARG A 381 5.35 -20.82 -17.17
N ASN A 382 4.60 -21.30 -18.15
CA ASN A 382 3.16 -21.07 -18.23
C ASN A 382 2.40 -21.76 -17.08
N LEU A 383 2.89 -22.91 -16.59
CA LEU A 383 2.33 -23.54 -15.39
C LEU A 383 2.57 -22.70 -14.14
N ILE A 384 3.77 -22.14 -13.95
CA ILE A 384 4.08 -21.24 -12.83
C ILE A 384 3.24 -19.96 -12.88
N LEU A 385 3.08 -19.37 -14.07
CA LEU A 385 2.21 -18.22 -14.30
C LEU A 385 0.75 -18.55 -13.96
N TYR A 386 0.26 -19.69 -14.43
CA TYR A 386 -1.11 -20.15 -14.17
C TYR A 386 -1.37 -20.37 -12.68
N ILE A 387 -0.47 -21.08 -11.99
CA ILE A 387 -0.58 -21.30 -10.54
C ILE A 387 -0.56 -19.97 -9.80
N THR A 388 0.36 -19.06 -10.15
CA THR A 388 0.45 -17.73 -9.53
C THR A 388 -0.84 -16.95 -9.72
N PHE A 389 -1.39 -16.94 -10.94
CA PHE A 389 -2.66 -16.29 -11.24
C PHE A 389 -3.79 -16.84 -10.36
N VAL A 390 -3.95 -18.16 -10.31
CA VAL A 390 -5.01 -18.80 -9.53
C VAL A 390 -4.82 -18.52 -8.04
N VAL A 391 -3.58 -18.55 -7.51
CA VAL A 391 -3.30 -18.18 -6.12
C VAL A 391 -3.70 -16.74 -5.83
N ILE A 392 -3.36 -15.79 -6.71
CA ILE A 392 -3.76 -14.38 -6.59
C ILE A 392 -5.29 -14.28 -6.61
N LEU A 393 -5.98 -14.92 -7.57
CA LEU A 393 -7.43 -14.87 -7.67
C LEU A 393 -8.10 -15.48 -6.44
N VAL A 394 -7.69 -16.68 -6.02
CA VAL A 394 -8.23 -17.37 -4.86
C VAL A 394 -8.03 -16.53 -3.60
N THR A 395 -6.88 -15.91 -3.43
CA THR A 395 -6.59 -15.14 -2.20
C THR A 395 -7.29 -13.78 -2.22
N LEU A 396 -7.31 -13.06 -3.34
CA LEU A 396 -8.05 -11.81 -3.48
C LEU A 396 -9.57 -12.02 -3.34
N VAL A 397 -10.12 -13.05 -3.97
CA VAL A 397 -11.57 -13.31 -3.96
C VAL A 397 -11.99 -13.94 -2.65
N LEU A 398 -11.39 -15.08 -2.24
CA LEU A 398 -11.82 -15.77 -1.02
C LEU A 398 -11.45 -14.99 0.24
N GLN A 399 -10.19 -14.54 0.37
CA GLN A 399 -9.79 -13.82 1.57
C GLN A 399 -10.35 -12.41 1.58
N GLY A 400 -10.34 -11.70 0.44
CA GLY A 400 -10.91 -10.36 0.33
C GLY A 400 -12.42 -10.32 0.61
N LEU A 401 -13.22 -11.18 -0.03
CA LEU A 401 -14.67 -11.23 0.27
C LEU A 401 -14.94 -11.77 1.67
N GLY A 402 -14.12 -12.70 2.18
CA GLY A 402 -14.24 -13.27 3.51
C GLY A 402 -13.86 -12.33 4.66
N LEU A 403 -13.07 -11.28 4.41
CA LEU A 403 -12.52 -10.43 5.46
C LEU A 403 -13.58 -9.53 6.13
N LYS A 404 -14.49 -8.93 5.36
CA LYS A 404 -15.60 -8.11 5.89
C LYS A 404 -16.56 -8.92 6.80
N PRO A 405 -17.09 -10.09 6.39
CA PRO A 405 -17.93 -10.89 7.27
C PRO A 405 -17.16 -11.41 8.49
N LEU A 406 -15.88 -11.77 8.33
CA LEU A 406 -15.03 -12.18 9.45
C LEU A 406 -14.93 -11.09 10.53
N ILE A 407 -14.73 -9.83 10.14
CA ILE A 407 -14.70 -8.70 11.09
C ILE A 407 -16.03 -8.52 11.82
N ARG A 408 -17.15 -8.59 11.07
CA ARG A 408 -18.50 -8.46 11.67
C ARG A 408 -18.75 -9.57 12.68
N LEU A 409 -18.35 -10.80 12.35
CA LEU A 409 -18.52 -11.97 13.21
C LEU A 409 -17.66 -11.87 14.47
N LEU A 410 -16.39 -11.47 14.32
CA LEU A 410 -15.46 -11.36 15.44
C LEU A 410 -15.74 -10.16 16.35
N LYS A 411 -16.62 -9.23 15.98
CA LYS A 411 -16.93 -8.00 16.74
C LYS A 411 -15.65 -7.32 17.25
N ILE A 412 -14.65 -7.20 16.37
CA ILE A 412 -13.36 -6.59 16.73
C ILE A 412 -13.64 -5.11 17.02
N LYS A 413 -13.48 -4.72 18.29
CA LYS A 413 -13.47 -3.33 18.71
C LYS A 413 -12.03 -2.86 18.71
N ASP A 414 -11.82 -1.67 18.19
CA ASP A 414 -10.56 -0.96 18.40
C ASP A 414 -10.62 -0.32 19.79
N ASP A 415 -10.19 -1.07 20.81
CA ASP A 415 -10.12 -0.59 22.20
C ASP A 415 -9.21 0.64 22.34
N SER A 416 -8.37 0.93 21.34
CA SER A 416 -7.56 2.14 21.31
C SER A 416 -8.33 3.41 20.92
N LYS A 417 -9.60 3.33 20.50
CA LYS A 417 -10.38 4.52 20.13
C LYS A 417 -10.75 5.39 21.31
N ASP A 418 -11.02 4.80 22.47
CA ASP A 418 -11.37 5.59 23.64
C ASP A 418 -10.11 6.26 24.22
N ASP A 419 -8.99 5.53 24.31
CA ASP A 419 -7.66 6.10 24.64
C ASP A 419 -7.22 7.19 23.64
N GLN A 420 -7.45 7.02 22.34
CA GLN A 420 -7.07 8.01 21.31
C GLN A 420 -7.96 9.24 21.31
N LYS A 421 -9.25 9.12 21.66
CA LYS A 421 -10.11 10.29 21.82
C LYS A 421 -9.60 11.14 22.97
N VAL A 422 -9.32 10.51 24.12
CA VAL A 422 -8.76 11.21 25.30
C VAL A 422 -7.42 11.85 24.94
N GLN A 423 -6.48 11.09 24.37
CA GLN A 423 -5.18 11.63 23.92
C GLN A 423 -5.33 12.72 22.86
N GLY A 424 -6.32 12.62 21.98
CA GLY A 424 -6.61 13.62 20.95
C GLY A 424 -7.15 14.92 21.53
N ILE A 425 -7.99 14.83 22.56
CA ILE A 425 -8.48 16.00 23.31
C ILE A 425 -7.32 16.62 24.10
N GLU A 426 -6.52 15.82 24.81
CA GLU A 426 -5.34 16.28 25.54
C GLU A 426 -4.34 17.00 24.61
N LEU A 427 -4.06 16.43 23.43
CA LEU A 427 -3.20 17.05 22.43
C LEU A 427 -3.77 18.41 21.96
N ARG A 428 -5.08 18.48 21.69
CA ARG A 428 -5.73 19.75 21.30
C ARG A 428 -5.63 20.81 22.38
N VAL A 429 -5.85 20.42 23.64
CA VAL A 429 -5.69 21.33 24.80
C VAL A 429 -4.27 21.83 24.86
N ARG A 430 -3.27 20.93 24.79
CA ARG A 430 -1.86 21.31 24.87
C ARG A 430 -1.42 22.25 23.75
N LEU A 431 -1.91 22.02 22.52
CA LEU A 431 -1.65 22.91 21.38
C LEU A 431 -2.31 24.27 21.57
N ALA A 432 -3.56 24.31 22.07
CA ALA A 432 -4.26 25.55 22.37
C ALA A 432 -3.57 26.35 23.48
N GLU A 433 -3.12 25.68 24.54
CA GLU A 433 -2.35 26.30 25.63
C GLU A 433 -1.02 26.86 25.12
N ALA A 434 -0.34 26.15 24.23
CA ALA A 434 0.87 26.66 23.59
C ALA A 434 0.61 27.92 22.74
N VAL A 435 -0.52 27.96 22.01
CA VAL A 435 -0.93 29.15 21.25
C VAL A 435 -1.28 30.31 22.18
N LEU A 436 -2.04 30.07 23.25
CA LEU A 436 -2.38 31.10 24.23
C LEU A 436 -1.12 31.68 24.89
N ASN A 437 -0.19 30.83 25.34
CA ASN A 437 1.08 31.29 25.90
C ASN A 437 1.86 32.14 24.89
N TYR A 438 1.89 31.76 23.61
CA TYR A 438 2.56 32.53 22.57
C TYR A 438 1.87 33.89 22.32
N LEU A 439 0.53 33.92 22.31
CA LEU A 439 -0.26 35.14 22.15
C LEU A 439 -0.08 36.10 23.34
N ASP A 440 -0.18 35.58 24.57
CA ASP A 440 -0.03 36.38 25.79
C ASP A 440 1.40 36.92 25.93
N THR A 441 2.42 36.19 25.48
CA THR A 441 3.83 36.63 25.53
C THR A 441 4.18 37.65 24.44
N ASN A 442 3.75 37.43 23.20
CA ASN A 442 4.21 38.24 22.05
C ASN A 442 3.22 39.32 21.60
N TYR A 443 1.95 39.22 21.98
CA TYR A 443 0.86 40.12 21.52
C TYR A 443 -0.02 40.62 22.67
N GLY A 444 0.49 40.61 23.90
CA GLY A 444 -0.28 40.97 25.11
C GLY A 444 -0.87 42.38 25.07
N GLU A 445 -0.15 43.35 24.50
CA GLU A 445 -0.64 44.73 24.36
C GLU A 445 -1.75 44.84 23.30
N GLU A 446 -1.57 44.20 22.14
CA GLU A 446 -2.53 44.20 21.03
C GLU A 446 -3.82 43.51 21.41
N ILE A 447 -3.75 42.45 22.23
CA ILE A 447 -4.93 41.75 22.77
C ILE A 447 -5.78 42.70 23.63
N GLN A 448 -5.16 43.63 24.36
CA GLN A 448 -5.88 44.62 25.16
C GLN A 448 -6.45 45.77 24.31
N LYS A 449 -5.72 46.17 23.26
CA LYS A 449 -6.04 47.35 22.43
C LYS A 449 -6.95 47.06 21.25
N GLN A 450 -6.92 45.84 20.69
CA GLN A 450 -7.61 45.47 19.46
C GLN A 450 -8.52 44.26 19.64
N GLU A 451 -9.80 44.43 19.30
CA GLU A 451 -10.81 43.37 19.46
C GLU A 451 -10.52 42.12 18.61
N THR A 452 -9.88 42.28 17.44
CA THR A 452 -9.54 41.17 16.55
C THR A 452 -8.58 40.17 17.19
N PHE A 453 -7.56 40.65 17.90
CA PHE A 453 -6.61 39.80 18.64
C PHE A 453 -7.29 39.12 19.83
N LYS A 454 -8.13 39.88 20.56
CA LYS A 454 -8.94 39.34 21.65
C LYS A 454 -9.86 38.21 21.18
N ARG A 455 -10.54 38.36 20.04
CA ARG A 455 -11.41 37.32 19.45
C ARG A 455 -10.65 36.02 19.13
N VAL A 456 -9.40 36.12 18.68
CA VAL A 456 -8.55 34.94 18.42
C VAL A 456 -8.18 34.26 19.73
N ARG A 457 -7.74 35.02 20.74
CA ARG A 457 -7.44 34.50 22.08
C ARG A 457 -8.66 33.78 22.69
N ASP A 458 -9.81 34.46 22.73
CA ASP A 458 -11.06 33.93 23.27
C ASP A 458 -11.52 32.67 22.54
N ARG A 459 -11.23 32.54 21.23
CA ARG A 459 -11.52 31.32 20.47
C ARG A 459 -10.72 30.13 20.97
N TYR A 460 -9.43 30.28 21.25
CA TYR A 460 -8.58 29.20 21.76
C TYR A 460 -8.89 28.89 23.23
N GLU A 461 -9.24 29.89 24.05
CA GLU A 461 -9.70 29.71 25.42
C GLU A 461 -11.01 28.91 25.49
N ARG A 462 -12.01 29.30 24.68
CA ARG A 462 -13.26 28.51 24.54
C ARG A 462 -13.00 27.09 24.05
N MET A 463 -12.03 26.89 23.16
CA MET A 463 -11.67 25.56 22.68
C MET A 463 -11.12 24.67 23.81
N ILE A 464 -10.33 25.22 24.71
CA ILE A 464 -9.83 24.52 25.90
C ILE A 464 -10.99 24.22 26.85
N ASP A 465 -11.87 25.17 27.12
CA ASP A 465 -13.00 24.97 28.02
C ASP A 465 -13.93 23.85 27.54
N ILE A 466 -14.25 23.84 26.24
CA ILE A 466 -15.05 22.78 25.62
C ILE A 466 -14.31 21.44 25.70
N ALA A 467 -13.01 21.42 25.44
CA ALA A 467 -12.20 20.21 25.49
C ALA A 467 -12.08 19.63 26.91
N LYS A 468 -11.87 20.47 27.93
CA LYS A 468 -11.81 20.07 29.35
C LYS A 468 -13.16 19.58 29.86
N ARG A 469 -14.26 20.26 29.52
CA ARG A 469 -15.62 19.78 29.83
C ARG A 469 -15.89 18.40 29.24
N ASN A 470 -15.42 18.12 28.03
CA ASN A 470 -15.54 16.80 27.40
C ASN A 470 -14.68 15.71 28.05
N LEU A 471 -13.63 16.07 28.81
CA LEU A 471 -12.81 15.12 29.58
C LEU A 471 -13.45 14.79 30.94
N ASP A 472 -14.12 15.77 31.57
CA ASP A 472 -14.71 15.62 32.91
C ASP A 472 -16.10 14.95 32.90
N SER A 473 -16.81 14.99 31.77
CA SER A 473 -18.14 14.39 31.67
C SER A 473 -18.10 13.01 31.02
N ASP A 474 -18.32 11.95 31.81
CA ASP A 474 -18.60 10.60 31.29
C ASP A 474 -19.94 10.53 30.51
N GLN A 475 -20.77 11.58 30.57
CA GLN A 475 -22.16 11.60 30.06
C GLN A 475 -22.50 12.71 29.04
N ALA A 476 -21.65 13.72 28.74
CA ALA A 476 -22.02 14.79 27.79
C ALA A 476 -21.85 14.40 26.29
N THR A 477 -21.60 13.12 26.03
CA THR A 477 -21.01 12.59 24.81
C THR A 477 -22.00 12.40 23.64
N GLU A 478 -23.32 12.59 23.82
CA GLU A 478 -24.29 12.44 22.71
C GLU A 478 -24.83 13.76 22.15
N ALA A 479 -25.08 14.77 22.98
CA ALA A 479 -25.72 16.01 22.51
C ALA A 479 -24.77 16.91 21.70
N THR A 480 -23.55 17.15 22.20
CA THR A 480 -22.55 18.00 21.52
C THR A 480 -21.98 17.32 20.27
N LEU A 481 -21.87 15.98 20.29
CA LEU A 481 -21.37 15.18 19.18
C LEU A 481 -22.41 14.98 18.07
N ASN A 482 -23.71 15.10 18.34
CA ASN A 482 -24.77 15.08 17.31
C ASN A 482 -24.99 16.45 16.64
N PHE A 483 -24.61 17.56 17.29
CA PHE A 483 -24.68 18.90 16.68
C PHE A 483 -23.65 19.11 15.57
N LEU A 484 -22.42 18.60 15.76
CA LEU A 484 -21.32 18.79 14.81
C LEU A 484 -21.59 18.19 13.41
N PRO A 485 -22.13 16.96 13.25
CA PRO A 485 -22.49 16.41 11.94
C PRO A 485 -23.57 17.21 11.22
N LYS A 486 -24.61 17.66 11.93
CA LYS A 486 -25.71 18.46 11.35
C LYS A 486 -25.22 19.85 10.92
N TYR A 487 -24.43 20.51 11.75
CA TYR A 487 -23.81 21.79 11.45
C TYR A 487 -22.84 21.69 10.26
N ARG A 488 -21.97 20.67 10.25
CA ARG A 488 -21.06 20.39 9.14
C ARG A 488 -21.81 20.11 7.83
N LYS A 489 -22.88 19.33 7.90
CA LYS A 489 -23.75 19.04 6.75
C LYS A 489 -24.37 20.33 6.19
N MET A 490 -24.89 21.20 7.06
CA MET A 490 -25.41 22.51 6.67
C MET A 490 -24.33 23.36 5.97
N LEU A 491 -23.11 23.42 6.50
CA LEU A 491 -22.02 24.19 5.87
C LEU A 491 -21.69 23.65 4.46
N VAL A 492 -21.66 22.33 4.27
CA VAL A 492 -21.46 21.72 2.95
C VAL A 492 -22.63 22.02 2.00
N GLU A 493 -23.86 21.96 2.49
CA GLU A 493 -25.05 22.34 1.73
C GLU A 493 -25.00 23.81 1.28
N LEU A 494 -24.52 24.73 2.14
CA LEU A 494 -24.32 26.14 1.81
C LEU A 494 -23.23 26.37 0.75
N VAL A 495 -22.13 25.60 0.80
CA VAL A 495 -21.10 25.65 -0.25
C VAL A 495 -21.66 25.21 -1.60
N HIS A 496 -22.45 24.13 -1.63
CA HIS A 496 -23.11 23.68 -2.86
C HIS A 496 -24.14 24.69 -3.39
N LEU A 497 -24.85 25.38 -2.51
CA LEU A 497 -25.75 26.48 -2.89
C LEU A 497 -24.96 27.61 -3.55
N ARG A 498 -23.88 28.10 -2.91
CA ARG A 498 -23.03 29.17 -3.47
C ARG A 498 -22.41 28.78 -4.81
N ARG A 499 -22.01 27.52 -4.98
CA ARG A 499 -21.49 27.00 -6.26
C ARG A 499 -22.55 27.01 -7.36
N ARG A 500 -23.79 26.64 -7.03
CA ARG A 500 -24.91 26.69 -7.98
C ARG A 500 -25.18 28.12 -8.44
N GLU A 501 -25.20 29.08 -7.52
CA GLU A 501 -25.37 30.50 -7.85
C GLU A 501 -24.24 31.04 -8.75
N LEU A 502 -22.97 30.74 -8.43
CA LEU A 502 -21.84 31.13 -9.28
C LEU A 502 -21.94 30.53 -10.70
N ASN A 503 -22.39 29.28 -10.82
CA ASN A 503 -22.59 28.66 -12.12
C ASN A 503 -23.73 29.31 -12.91
N LEU A 504 -24.81 29.74 -12.26
CA LEU A 504 -25.90 30.49 -12.90
C LEU A 504 -25.41 31.86 -13.38
N MET A 505 -24.70 32.59 -12.52
CA MET A 505 -24.06 33.87 -12.85
C MET A 505 -23.07 33.75 -14.02
N SER A 506 -22.37 32.60 -14.12
CA SER A 506 -21.49 32.28 -15.25
C SER A 506 -22.25 32.08 -16.56
N HIS A 507 -23.40 31.42 -16.53
CA HIS A 507 -24.22 31.20 -17.72
C HIS A 507 -24.88 32.51 -18.21
N ASN A 508 -25.23 33.39 -17.28
CA ASN A 508 -25.85 34.67 -17.59
C ASN A 508 -24.83 35.75 -18.05
N GLY A 509 -23.53 35.50 -17.90
CA GLY A 509 -22.48 36.46 -18.25
C GLY A 509 -22.46 37.72 -17.37
N GLU A 510 -23.01 37.64 -16.15
CA GLU A 510 -23.13 38.79 -15.23
C GLU A 510 -21.79 39.25 -14.66
N PHE A 511 -20.82 38.33 -14.55
CA PHE A 511 -19.48 38.59 -14.02
C PHE A 511 -18.40 37.99 -14.94
N SER A 512 -17.17 38.48 -14.81
CA SER A 512 -16.05 37.95 -15.58
C SER A 512 -15.78 36.48 -15.23
N GLU A 513 -15.47 35.67 -16.25
CA GLU A 513 -15.19 34.25 -16.07
C GLU A 513 -13.99 34.00 -15.14
N GLU A 514 -13.01 34.91 -15.16
CA GLU A 514 -11.84 34.88 -14.27
C GLU A 514 -12.23 35.02 -12.79
N LEU A 515 -13.11 35.98 -12.46
CA LEU A 515 -13.61 36.18 -11.09
C LEU A 515 -14.45 34.98 -10.63
N ILE A 516 -15.28 34.42 -11.52
CA ILE A 516 -16.07 33.23 -11.21
C ILE A 516 -15.16 32.04 -10.93
N ARG A 517 -14.12 31.81 -11.74
CA ARG A 517 -13.14 30.74 -11.51
C ARG A 517 -12.40 30.92 -10.19
N GLU A 518 -12.02 32.14 -9.83
CA GLU A 518 -11.40 32.45 -8.54
C GLU A 518 -12.33 32.10 -7.37
N ARG A 519 -13.61 32.51 -7.43
CA ARG A 519 -14.59 32.19 -6.38
C ARG A 519 -14.94 30.71 -6.30
N LEU A 520 -14.97 30.00 -7.44
CA LEU A 520 -15.15 28.55 -7.46
C LEU A 520 -13.99 27.83 -6.77
N LEU A 521 -12.75 28.29 -6.99
CA LEU A 521 -11.57 27.75 -6.31
C LEU A 521 -11.63 27.97 -4.79
N GLU A 522 -12.09 29.14 -4.33
CA GLU A 522 -12.29 29.39 -2.89
C GLU A 522 -13.32 28.42 -2.28
N LEU A 523 -14.43 28.16 -2.98
CA LEU A 523 -15.44 27.20 -2.55
C LEU A 523 -14.91 25.76 -2.53
N ASP A 524 -14.05 25.39 -3.48
CA ASP A 524 -13.39 24.07 -3.48
C ASP A 524 -12.49 23.91 -2.24
N LEU A 525 -11.74 24.95 -1.87
CA LEU A 525 -10.92 24.97 -0.65
C LEU A 525 -11.78 24.92 0.61
N GLU A 526 -12.90 25.64 0.63
CA GLU A 526 -13.86 25.61 1.74
C GLU A 526 -14.48 24.22 1.89
N GLU A 527 -14.92 23.59 0.80
CA GLU A 527 -15.46 22.23 0.78
C GLU A 527 -14.43 21.21 1.25
N ALA A 528 -13.17 21.33 0.81
CA ALA A 528 -12.08 20.47 1.24
C ALA A 528 -11.85 20.56 2.76
N ARG A 529 -11.83 21.78 3.34
CA ARG A 529 -11.76 22.01 4.80
C ARG A 529 -12.96 21.42 5.54
N LEU A 530 -14.13 21.39 4.90
CA LEU A 530 -15.35 20.83 5.47
C LEU A 530 -15.50 19.33 5.26
N LYS A 531 -14.72 18.66 4.40
CA LYS A 531 -14.79 17.20 4.18
C LYS A 531 -13.72 16.39 4.89
N HIS A 532 -12.55 16.98 5.13
CA HIS A 532 -11.46 16.41 5.95
C HIS A 532 -11.57 16.84 7.41
#